data_AF-A0A1Y4APA8-F1
#
_entry.id   AF-A0A1Y4APA8-F1
#
_cell.length_a   1.000
_cell.length_b   1.000
_cell.length_c   1.000
_cell.angle_alpha   90.00
_cell.angle_beta   90.00
_cell.angle_gamma   90.00
#
_symmetry.space_group_name_H-M   'P 1'
#
loop_
_entity.id
_entity.type
_entity.pdbx_description
1 polymer ?
#
loop_
_entity_poly.entity_id
_entity_poly.type
_entity_poly.pdbx_seq_one_letter_code
_entity_poly.pdbx_strand_id
1 'polypeptide(L)'
;VHFSFPTGLVEYEHEPYTQKDVLEYGGRYYVVGSGRQPLQRDKTQTEDYYLLTLAAIAKELEHRGAEHTASIHLAAGLPLTSFGRDKKSFRSYLYRDGSAIPFRYEGQDYTITIQEVSLFPQGYAAVLTQTELLDEPSVIVADIGGWTVDLMRLDNRIPNAASCRSLELGMIRCIDEI
;
A
#
# COMPACT_ATOMS: atom_id res chain seq x y z
N VAL A 1 -11.25 -9.33 2.01
CA VAL A 1 -10.82 -7.94 1.72
C VAL A 1 -12.02 -7.04 1.94
N HIS A 2 -11.96 -6.06 2.83
CA HIS A 2 -13.10 -5.18 3.13
C HIS A 2 -13.37 -4.16 2.02
N PHE A 3 -12.30 -3.63 1.41
CA PHE A 3 -12.39 -2.75 0.24
C PHE A 3 -11.07 -2.75 -0.54
N SER A 4 -11.13 -2.25 -1.78
CA SER A 4 -9.98 -1.82 -2.57
C SER A 4 -10.39 -0.58 -3.38
N PHE A 5 -9.44 0.30 -3.66
CA PHE A 5 -9.67 1.46 -4.52
C PHE A 5 -8.46 1.74 -5.40
N PRO A 6 -8.64 2.42 -6.56
CA PRO A 6 -7.53 2.77 -7.43
C PRO A 6 -6.47 3.62 -6.71
N THR A 7 -5.19 3.45 -7.06
CA THR A 7 -4.09 4.15 -6.38
C THR A 7 -3.89 5.59 -6.84
N GLY A 8 -4.75 6.12 -7.70
CA GLY A 8 -4.69 7.52 -8.12
C GLY A 8 -5.30 8.48 -7.10
N LEU A 9 -4.75 9.69 -7.02
CA LEU A 9 -5.34 10.82 -6.32
C LEU A 9 -5.13 12.11 -7.11
N VAL A 10 -6.03 13.07 -6.94
CA VAL A 10 -5.91 14.42 -7.53
C VAL A 10 -6.02 15.46 -6.42
N GLU A 11 -5.03 16.35 -6.33
CA GLU A 11 -5.01 17.46 -5.39
C GLU A 11 -5.87 18.64 -5.89
N TYR A 12 -6.56 19.28 -4.96
CA TYR A 12 -7.32 20.50 -5.14
C TYR A 12 -6.95 21.51 -4.05
N GLU A 13 -6.85 22.78 -4.46
CA GLU A 13 -6.62 23.91 -3.55
C GLU A 13 -7.90 24.29 -2.78
N HIS A 14 -9.07 24.02 -3.35
CA HIS A 14 -10.36 24.32 -2.77
C HIS A 14 -11.21 23.06 -2.65
N GLU A 15 -12.20 23.10 -1.75
CA GLU A 15 -13.13 22.01 -1.51
C GLU A 15 -13.79 21.57 -2.83
N PRO A 16 -13.67 20.28 -3.21
CA PRO A 16 -14.34 19.75 -4.38
C PRO A 16 -15.86 19.81 -4.25
N TYR A 17 -16.59 19.73 -5.36
CA TYR A 17 -18.05 19.74 -5.37
C TYR A 17 -18.70 18.51 -4.69
N THR A 18 -17.91 17.50 -4.36
CA THR A 18 -18.31 16.25 -3.71
C THR A 18 -17.45 16.03 -2.48
N GLN A 19 -18.04 15.44 -1.42
CA GLN A 19 -17.28 14.93 -0.27
C GLN A 19 -16.80 13.49 -0.47
N LYS A 20 -17.40 12.78 -1.42
CA LYS A 20 -17.11 11.37 -1.63
C LYS A 20 -15.65 11.17 -2.04
N ASP A 21 -15.00 10.23 -1.35
CA ASP A 21 -13.59 9.88 -1.46
C ASP A 21 -12.62 11.07 -1.25
N VAL A 22 -13.08 12.18 -0.64
CA VAL A 22 -12.23 13.35 -0.39
C VAL A 22 -11.50 13.22 0.94
N LEU A 23 -10.17 13.31 0.88
CA LEU A 23 -9.28 13.45 2.02
C LEU A 23 -8.87 14.92 2.15
N GLU A 24 -8.96 15.46 3.36
CA GLU A 24 -8.39 16.75 3.73
C GLU A 24 -7.21 16.56 4.65
N TYR A 25 -6.07 17.09 4.23
CA TYR A 25 -4.84 16.98 4.98
C TYR A 25 -3.91 18.16 4.65
N GLY A 26 -3.30 18.76 5.67
CA GLY A 26 -2.36 19.87 5.48
C GLY A 26 -2.96 21.11 4.80
N GLY A 27 -4.28 21.34 4.90
CA GLY A 27 -4.98 22.46 4.26
C GLY A 27 -5.23 22.29 2.76
N ARG A 28 -5.09 21.06 2.23
CA ARG A 28 -5.39 20.69 0.85
C ARG A 28 -6.45 19.60 0.79
N TYR A 29 -7.09 19.45 -0.36
CA TYR A 29 -8.09 18.42 -0.63
C TYR A 29 -7.56 17.43 -1.65
N TYR A 30 -7.82 16.15 -1.43
CA TYR A 30 -7.36 15.07 -2.30
C TYR A 30 -8.53 14.15 -2.63
N VAL A 31 -8.93 14.09 -3.90
CA VAL A 31 -9.92 13.11 -4.35
C VAL A 31 -9.19 11.79 -4.56
N VAL A 32 -9.47 10.82 -3.70
CA VAL A 32 -8.80 9.52 -3.68
C VAL A 32 -9.52 8.52 -4.59
N GLY A 33 -8.78 7.61 -5.21
CA GLY A 33 -9.37 6.63 -6.13
C GLY A 33 -9.57 7.16 -7.56
N SER A 34 -9.06 8.36 -7.87
CA SER A 34 -9.14 8.96 -9.19
C SER A 34 -8.06 8.40 -10.12
N GLY A 35 -8.41 7.42 -10.93
CA GLY A 35 -7.49 6.85 -11.93
C GLY A 35 -6.38 6.00 -11.31
N ARG A 36 -5.24 5.89 -12.00
CA ARG A 36 -4.09 5.08 -11.57
C ARG A 36 -2.85 5.94 -11.50
N GLN A 37 -2.05 5.76 -10.45
CA GLN A 37 -0.72 6.35 -10.39
C GLN A 37 0.21 5.70 -11.42
N PRO A 38 1.10 6.50 -12.07
CA PRO A 38 2.17 5.95 -12.89
C PRO A 38 3.15 5.13 -12.04
N LEU A 39 3.98 4.32 -12.69
CA LEU A 39 4.97 3.50 -11.99
C LEU A 39 5.98 4.40 -11.23
N GLN A 40 5.88 4.40 -9.90
CA GLN A 40 6.82 5.08 -9.02
C GLN A 40 7.67 4.04 -8.30
N ARG A 41 8.97 3.97 -8.66
CA ARG A 41 9.90 2.97 -8.12
C ARG A 41 10.17 3.16 -6.62
N ASP A 42 10.21 4.41 -6.17
CA ASP A 42 10.35 4.76 -4.75
C ASP A 42 9.01 5.25 -4.19
N LYS A 43 8.37 4.40 -3.37
CA LYS A 43 7.08 4.70 -2.73
C LYS A 43 7.12 5.86 -1.74
N THR A 44 8.31 6.34 -1.38
CA THR A 44 8.51 7.45 -0.42
C THR A 44 8.86 8.78 -1.10
N GLN A 45 8.98 8.80 -2.44
CA GLN A 45 9.35 10.00 -3.19
C GLN A 45 8.27 11.11 -3.13
N THR A 46 7.01 10.74 -2.95
CA THR A 46 5.87 11.66 -2.83
C THR A 46 5.04 11.33 -1.59
N GLU A 47 4.16 12.25 -1.20
CA GLU A 47 3.23 12.06 -0.08
C GLU A 47 2.03 11.19 -0.46
N ASP A 48 1.85 10.90 -1.74
CA ASP A 48 0.64 10.26 -2.23
C ASP A 48 0.36 8.91 -1.56
N TYR A 49 1.39 8.07 -1.38
CA TYR A 49 1.21 6.77 -0.74
C TYR A 49 0.69 6.92 0.71
N TYR A 50 1.19 7.92 1.43
CA TYR A 50 0.76 8.24 2.77
C TYR A 50 -0.68 8.77 2.78
N LEU A 51 -1.05 9.65 1.85
CA LEU A 51 -2.42 10.14 1.70
C LEU A 51 -3.40 9.00 1.40
N LEU A 52 -3.06 8.09 0.47
CA LEU A 52 -3.83 6.87 0.20
C LEU A 52 -3.95 5.99 1.44
N THR A 53 -2.91 5.93 2.27
CA THR A 53 -2.91 5.18 3.53
C THR A 53 -3.89 5.78 4.53
N LEU A 54 -3.95 7.12 4.67
CA LEU A 54 -4.93 7.78 5.55
C LEU A 54 -6.37 7.51 5.11
N ALA A 55 -6.65 7.62 3.82
CA ALA A 55 -7.97 7.28 3.27
C ALA A 55 -8.34 5.81 3.48
N ALA A 56 -7.37 4.89 3.34
CA ALA A 56 -7.58 3.48 3.65
C ALA A 56 -7.86 3.24 5.13
N ILE A 57 -7.16 3.94 6.04
CA ILE A 57 -7.41 3.83 7.48
C ILE A 57 -8.82 4.32 7.82
N ALA A 58 -9.25 5.48 7.31
CA ALA A 58 -10.60 5.97 7.53
C ALA A 58 -11.66 4.97 7.06
N LYS A 59 -11.54 4.46 5.83
CA LYS A 59 -12.44 3.43 5.29
C LYS A 59 -12.49 2.16 6.14
N GLU A 60 -11.36 1.72 6.67
CA GLU A 60 -11.30 0.54 7.54
C GLU A 60 -11.93 0.80 8.92
N LEU A 61 -11.75 2.00 9.48
CA LEU A 61 -12.41 2.40 10.73
C LEU A 61 -13.94 2.42 10.55
N GLU A 62 -14.43 3.02 9.47
CA GLU A 62 -15.86 3.01 9.12
C GLU A 62 -16.40 1.59 8.98
N HIS A 63 -15.70 0.75 8.21
CA HIS A 63 -16.12 -0.63 7.99
C HIS A 63 -16.24 -1.42 9.30
N ARG A 64 -15.35 -1.15 10.27
CA ARG A 64 -15.35 -1.78 11.59
C ARG A 64 -16.33 -1.16 12.57
N GLY A 65 -16.92 0.00 12.26
CA GLY A 65 -17.67 0.82 13.22
C GLY A 65 -16.80 1.25 14.40
N ALA A 66 -15.50 1.48 14.17
CA ALA A 66 -14.55 1.89 15.19
C ALA A 66 -14.59 3.41 15.41
N GLU A 67 -14.04 3.87 16.55
CA GLU A 67 -13.93 5.29 16.81
C GLU A 67 -12.96 5.98 15.85
N HIS A 68 -13.24 7.25 15.51
CA HIS A 68 -12.40 8.05 14.62
C HIS A 68 -11.11 8.55 15.31
N THR A 69 -11.05 8.42 16.64
CA THR A 69 -9.81 8.57 17.40
C THR A 69 -9.25 7.20 17.72
N ALA A 70 -8.18 6.78 17.03
CA ALA A 70 -7.72 5.40 17.08
C ALA A 70 -6.20 5.25 17.06
N SER A 71 -5.73 4.23 17.78
CA SER A 71 -4.35 3.76 17.69
C SER A 71 -4.25 2.66 16.63
N ILE A 72 -3.36 2.84 15.67
CA ILE A 72 -3.24 2.00 14.47
C ILE A 72 -1.93 1.23 14.51
N HIS A 73 -2.02 -0.08 14.35
CA HIS A 73 -0.90 -0.93 13.93
C HIS A 73 -1.00 -1.14 12.42
N LEU A 74 -0.07 -0.55 11.67
CA LEU A 74 -0.06 -0.62 10.22
C LEU A 74 0.82 -1.77 9.73
N ALA A 75 0.20 -2.75 9.05
CA ALA A 75 0.91 -3.78 8.31
C ALA A 75 0.94 -3.43 6.82
N ALA A 76 2.13 -3.31 6.22
CA ALA A 76 2.29 -2.92 4.82
C ALA A 76 3.31 -3.80 4.07
N GLY A 77 3.18 -3.82 2.73
CA GLY A 77 4.02 -4.61 1.84
C GLY A 77 5.08 -3.79 1.09
N LEU A 78 6.28 -4.35 0.97
CA LEU A 78 7.33 -3.85 0.07
C LEU A 78 7.75 -4.92 -0.95
N PRO A 79 8.12 -4.53 -2.19
CA PRO A 79 8.64 -5.46 -3.16
C PRO A 79 9.84 -6.21 -2.58
N LEU A 80 9.88 -7.53 -2.74
CA LEU A 80 10.95 -8.32 -2.13
C LEU A 80 12.33 -7.94 -2.65
N THR A 81 12.44 -7.62 -3.94
CA THR A 81 13.67 -7.20 -4.61
C THR A 81 14.29 -5.95 -4.00
N SER A 82 13.47 -5.07 -3.41
CA SER A 82 13.92 -3.85 -2.76
C SER A 82 13.76 -3.83 -1.24
N PHE A 83 13.17 -4.88 -0.66
CA PHE A 83 12.78 -4.95 0.74
C PHE A 83 13.92 -4.55 1.68
N GLY A 84 15.10 -5.18 1.55
CA GLY A 84 16.24 -4.90 2.43
C GLY A 84 16.74 -3.45 2.35
N ARG A 85 16.68 -2.84 1.15
CA ARG A 85 17.12 -1.47 0.91
C ARG A 85 16.09 -0.44 1.41
N ASP A 86 14.81 -0.69 1.14
CA ASP A 86 13.76 0.33 1.30
C ASP A 86 13.01 0.21 2.64
N LYS A 87 13.14 -0.92 3.38
CA LYS A 87 12.40 -1.18 4.63
C LYS A 87 12.52 -0.05 5.65
N LYS A 88 13.73 0.47 5.86
CA LYS A 88 13.97 1.48 6.90
C LYS A 88 13.30 2.82 6.57
N SER A 89 13.52 3.33 5.36
CA SER A 89 12.92 4.60 4.91
C SER A 89 11.41 4.50 4.82
N PHE A 90 10.88 3.41 4.25
CA PHE A 90 9.43 3.22 4.13
C PHE A 90 8.73 3.08 5.49
N ARG A 91 9.34 2.38 6.45
CA ARG A 91 8.82 2.33 7.82
C ARG A 91 8.77 3.73 8.44
N SER A 92 9.84 4.51 8.29
CA SER A 92 9.91 5.88 8.83
C SER A 92 8.85 6.78 8.20
N TYR A 93 8.68 6.69 6.88
CA TYR A 93 7.69 7.42 6.11
C TYR A 93 6.26 7.17 6.61
N LEU A 94 5.91 5.91 6.90
CA LEU A 94 4.57 5.56 7.42
C LEU A 94 4.38 5.87 8.91
N TYR A 95 5.43 5.74 9.72
CA TYR A 95 5.31 5.81 11.20
C TYR A 95 5.03 7.22 11.73
N ARG A 96 5.51 8.28 11.05
CA ARG A 96 5.31 9.70 11.45
C ARG A 96 5.58 9.97 12.94
N ASP A 97 6.65 9.38 13.42
CA ASP A 97 7.15 9.50 14.80
C ASP A 97 6.15 9.13 15.91
N GLY A 98 5.06 8.43 15.57
CA GLY A 98 4.00 8.06 16.52
C GLY A 98 3.19 9.26 17.04
N SER A 99 3.16 10.35 16.28
CA SER A 99 2.38 11.54 16.61
C SER A 99 0.90 11.38 16.28
N ALA A 100 0.05 12.20 16.89
CA ALA A 100 -1.35 12.30 16.52
C ALA A 100 -1.49 12.95 15.14
N ILE A 101 -2.28 12.33 14.26
CA ILE A 101 -2.46 12.73 12.86
C ILE A 101 -3.93 13.13 12.69
N PRO A 102 -4.26 14.42 12.78
CA PRO A 102 -5.59 14.91 12.45
C PRO A 102 -5.77 14.99 10.93
N PHE A 103 -6.91 14.53 10.43
CA PHE A 103 -7.30 14.65 9.03
C PHE A 103 -8.83 14.54 8.89
N ARG A 104 -9.38 14.96 7.75
CA ARG A 104 -10.81 14.78 7.43
C ARG A 104 -10.96 13.83 6.27
N TYR A 105 -11.94 12.93 6.32
CA TYR A 105 -12.27 12.05 5.19
C TYR A 105 -13.78 11.98 5.01
N GLU A 106 -14.25 12.22 3.79
CA GLU A 106 -15.69 12.30 3.45
C GLU A 106 -16.50 13.21 4.38
N GLY A 107 -15.88 14.32 4.79
CA GLY A 107 -16.49 15.32 5.68
C GLY A 107 -16.38 15.02 7.18
N GLN A 108 -15.84 13.86 7.57
CA GLN A 108 -15.72 13.42 8.96
C GLN A 108 -14.32 13.61 9.51
N ASP A 109 -14.21 14.09 10.75
CA ASP A 109 -12.94 14.28 11.44
C ASP A 109 -12.37 12.97 11.98
N TYR A 110 -11.08 12.76 11.78
CA TYR A 110 -10.29 11.65 12.33
C TYR A 110 -9.06 12.18 13.07
N THR A 111 -8.63 11.47 14.10
CA THR A 111 -7.37 11.71 14.78
C THR A 111 -6.73 10.37 15.14
N ILE A 112 -5.82 9.89 14.29
CA ILE A 112 -5.18 8.59 14.50
C ILE A 112 -3.79 8.74 15.10
N THR A 113 -3.25 7.65 15.64
CA THR A 113 -1.83 7.54 15.99
C THR A 113 -1.30 6.22 15.47
N ILE A 114 -0.29 6.25 14.60
CA ILE A 114 0.35 5.03 14.11
C ILE A 114 1.39 4.58 15.15
N GLN A 115 1.02 3.60 15.97
CA GLN A 115 1.86 3.11 17.06
C GLN A 115 2.94 2.13 16.59
N GLU A 116 2.67 1.41 15.51
CA GLU A 116 3.61 0.45 14.95
C GLU A 116 3.42 0.32 13.44
N VAL A 117 4.54 0.13 12.73
CA VAL A 117 4.56 -0.24 11.32
C VAL A 117 5.34 -1.54 11.15
N SER A 118 4.65 -2.60 10.75
CA SER A 118 5.24 -3.90 10.38
C SER A 118 5.28 -4.03 8.86
N LEU A 119 6.46 -4.36 8.33
CA LEU A 119 6.68 -4.50 6.89
C LEU A 119 6.92 -5.95 6.51
N PHE A 120 6.22 -6.39 5.45
CA PHE A 120 6.29 -7.75 4.93
C PHE A 120 6.70 -7.73 3.45
N PRO A 121 7.45 -8.74 2.97
CA PRO A 121 7.72 -8.86 1.56
C PRO A 121 6.43 -9.15 0.78
N GLN A 122 6.17 -8.36 -0.27
CA GLN A 122 5.07 -8.61 -1.21
C GLN A 122 5.23 -9.98 -1.86
N GLY A 123 4.11 -10.63 -2.19
CA GLY A 123 4.06 -12.02 -2.64
C GLY A 123 4.24 -13.05 -1.53
N TYR A 124 5.20 -12.87 -0.61
CA TYR A 124 5.42 -13.83 0.50
C TYR A 124 4.22 -13.92 1.43
N ALA A 125 3.63 -12.78 1.79
CA ALA A 125 2.43 -12.74 2.62
C ALA A 125 1.25 -13.53 2.01
N ALA A 126 1.14 -13.59 0.68
CA ALA A 126 0.11 -14.36 -0.02
C ALA A 126 0.37 -15.88 0.04
N VAL A 127 1.63 -16.31 0.08
CA VAL A 127 1.95 -17.73 0.28
C VAL A 127 1.67 -18.16 1.71
N LEU A 128 1.90 -17.28 2.69
CA LEU A 128 1.60 -17.59 4.10
C LEU A 128 0.12 -17.91 4.36
N THR A 129 -0.80 -17.46 3.48
CA THR A 129 -2.22 -17.81 3.58
C THR A 129 -2.59 -19.10 2.84
N GLN A 130 -1.65 -19.71 2.10
CA GLN A 130 -1.83 -20.96 1.38
C GLN A 130 -0.87 -22.01 1.95
N THR A 131 -1.23 -22.55 3.11
CA THR A 131 -0.33 -23.40 3.90
C THR A 131 0.08 -24.68 3.17
N GLU A 132 -0.73 -25.21 2.25
CA GLU A 132 -0.33 -26.41 1.49
C GLU A 132 0.89 -26.15 0.61
N LEU A 133 1.02 -24.95 0.04
CA LEU A 133 2.19 -24.57 -0.74
C LEU A 133 3.47 -24.51 0.10
N LEU A 134 3.35 -24.26 1.41
CA LEU A 134 4.51 -24.22 2.29
C LEU A 134 5.10 -25.63 2.53
N ASP A 135 4.37 -26.70 2.26
CA ASP A 135 4.89 -28.06 2.39
C ASP A 135 5.70 -28.52 1.16
N GLU A 136 5.59 -27.79 0.06
CA GLU A 136 6.39 -28.03 -1.13
C GLU A 136 7.85 -27.62 -0.92
N PRO A 137 8.82 -28.41 -1.42
CA PRO A 137 10.25 -28.13 -1.24
C PRO A 137 10.70 -26.87 -1.97
N SER A 138 10.02 -26.48 -3.05
CA SER A 138 10.28 -25.26 -3.78
C SER A 138 9.00 -24.69 -4.41
N VAL A 139 8.74 -23.40 -4.18
CA VAL A 139 7.58 -22.68 -4.72
C VAL A 139 8.05 -21.44 -5.46
N ILE A 140 7.51 -21.20 -6.65
CA ILE A 140 7.70 -19.94 -7.36
C ILE A 140 6.44 -19.09 -7.19
N VAL A 141 6.61 -17.92 -6.61
CA VAL A 141 5.60 -16.86 -6.52
C VAL A 141 5.81 -15.92 -7.69
N ALA A 142 4.74 -15.66 -8.43
CA ALA A 142 4.69 -14.63 -9.47
C ALA A 142 3.57 -13.64 -9.13
N ASP A 143 3.96 -12.43 -8.76
CA ASP A 143 3.04 -11.30 -8.56
C ASP A 143 2.93 -10.53 -9.88
N ILE A 144 1.80 -10.71 -10.57
CA ILE A 144 1.56 -10.13 -11.90
C ILE A 144 0.76 -8.84 -11.72
N GLY A 145 1.46 -7.71 -11.74
CA GLY A 145 0.90 -6.38 -11.66
C GLY A 145 0.60 -5.75 -13.03
N GLY A 146 0.16 -4.49 -12.99
CA GLY A 146 -0.08 -3.71 -14.20
C GLY A 146 1.18 -3.40 -14.98
N TRP A 147 2.27 -3.02 -14.30
CA TRP A 147 3.55 -2.65 -14.93
C TRP A 147 4.62 -3.72 -14.81
N THR A 148 4.64 -4.45 -13.70
CA THR A 148 5.71 -5.40 -13.37
C THR A 148 5.17 -6.80 -13.13
N VAL A 149 6.03 -7.78 -13.34
CA VAL A 149 5.90 -9.14 -12.82
C VAL A 149 7.05 -9.36 -11.83
N ASP A 150 6.71 -9.54 -10.56
CA ASP A 150 7.69 -9.79 -9.51
C ASP A 150 7.73 -11.29 -9.19
N LEU A 151 8.91 -11.90 -9.39
CA LEU A 151 9.16 -13.32 -9.19
C LEU A 151 9.96 -13.53 -7.90
N MET A 152 9.59 -14.54 -7.12
CA MET A 152 10.32 -15.02 -5.95
C MET A 152 10.27 -16.54 -5.91
N ARG A 153 11.40 -17.20 -5.73
CA ARG A 153 11.42 -18.60 -5.32
C ARG A 153 11.51 -18.71 -3.79
N LEU A 154 10.71 -19.59 -3.22
CA LEU A 154 10.83 -20.07 -1.85
C LEU A 154 11.48 -21.44 -1.89
N ASP A 155 12.52 -21.65 -1.10
CA ASP A 155 13.16 -22.96 -0.91
C ASP A 155 12.88 -23.38 0.53
N ASN A 156 12.12 -24.47 0.73
CA ASN A 156 11.66 -24.93 2.04
C ASN A 156 11.07 -23.79 2.89
N ARG A 157 10.11 -23.04 2.32
CA ARG A 157 9.42 -21.88 2.93
C ARG A 157 10.27 -20.60 3.06
N ILE A 158 11.56 -20.63 2.71
CA ILE A 158 12.46 -19.47 2.88
C ILE A 158 12.62 -18.73 1.55
N PRO A 159 12.35 -17.40 1.50
CA PRO A 159 12.65 -16.59 0.33
C PRO A 159 14.10 -16.69 -0.13
N ASN A 160 14.30 -17.11 -1.38
CA ASN A 160 15.60 -17.11 -2.02
C ASN A 160 15.84 -15.77 -2.73
N ALA A 161 16.51 -14.85 -2.03
CA ALA A 161 16.81 -13.50 -2.54
C ALA A 161 17.53 -13.48 -3.90
N ALA A 162 18.40 -14.47 -4.18
CA ALA A 162 19.15 -14.53 -5.44
C ALA A 162 18.26 -14.88 -6.65
N SER A 163 17.09 -15.48 -6.40
CA SER A 163 16.09 -15.80 -7.43
C SER A 163 15.14 -14.64 -7.74
N CYS A 164 15.11 -13.60 -6.90
CA CYS A 164 14.12 -12.54 -7.01
C CYS A 164 14.35 -11.69 -8.26
N ARG A 165 13.31 -11.48 -9.06
CA ARG A 165 13.36 -10.66 -10.28
C ARG A 165 12.13 -9.77 -10.33
N SER A 166 12.30 -8.56 -10.85
CA SER A 166 11.20 -7.69 -11.23
C SER A 166 11.34 -7.44 -12.73
N LEU A 167 10.33 -7.84 -13.49
CA LEU A 167 10.31 -7.74 -14.95
C LEU A 167 9.28 -6.68 -15.34
N GLU A 168 9.61 -5.73 -16.22
CA GLU A 168 8.66 -4.74 -16.75
C GLU A 168 7.75 -5.36 -17.83
N LEU A 169 7.14 -6.51 -17.51
CA LEU A 169 6.28 -7.32 -18.37
C LEU A 169 4.85 -7.41 -17.81
N GLY A 170 4.40 -6.38 -17.10
CA GLY A 170 3.06 -6.36 -16.51
C GLY A 170 1.95 -6.26 -17.57
N MET A 171 0.72 -6.47 -17.12
CA MET A 171 -0.46 -6.57 -18.01
C MET A 171 -0.66 -5.37 -18.94
N ILE A 172 -0.33 -4.15 -18.50
CA ILE A 172 -0.46 -2.93 -19.33
C ILE A 172 0.50 -3.01 -20.52
N ARG A 173 1.75 -3.42 -20.29
CA ARG A 173 2.73 -3.60 -21.37
C ARG A 173 2.28 -4.67 -22.36
N CYS A 174 1.78 -5.79 -21.85
CA CYS A 174 1.29 -6.87 -22.70
C CYS A 174 0.10 -6.45 -23.57
N ILE A 175 -0.78 -5.57 -23.07
CA ILE A 175 -1.93 -5.07 -23.83
C ILE A 175 -1.51 -4.01 -24.85
N ASP A 176 -0.59 -3.09 -24.48
CA ASP A 176 -0.10 -2.04 -25.38
C ASP A 176 0.65 -2.58 -26.61
N GLU A 177 1.14 -3.83 -26.54
CA GLU A 177 1.84 -4.53 -27.62
C GLU A 177 0.92 -5.30 -28.60
N ILE A 178 -0.40 -5.30 -28.36
CA ILE A 178 -1.43 -5.94 -29.21
C ILE A 178 -2.06 -4.91 -30.15
#